data_AF-A0A958DDP2-F1
#
_entry.id   AF-A0A958DDP2-F1
#
_cell.length_a   1.000
_cell.length_b   1.000
_cell.length_c   1.000
_cell.angle_alpha   90.00
_cell.angle_beta   90.00
_cell.angle_gamma   90.00
#
_symmetry.space_group_name_H-M   'P 1'
#
loop_
_entity.id
_entity.type
_entity.pdbx_description
1 polymer ?
#
loop_
_entity_poly.entity_id
_entity_poly.type
_entity_poly.pdbx_seq_one_letter_code
_entity_poly.pdbx_strand_id
1 'polypeptide(L)'
;MGRPASLELHYSASEQVLALAIDPSQTTPRGELTYQEAIMLSENPLAVWLFGTVLNYAIGIPDSMVRSLQPEDRIILNTDTGASLQFVVAEVDERPNYATSELFSQDRIGMTLFALPAISEDNVAIAVANYDISQENVAAVPTWEIGDSLPLGPVELRVTDAAFNHTLNGRLDVAITGEITGDIAANTVLLSLSSRADQTESVDLQLTDETTSWGSAFTVSEDVQGTTLFSEFRVFPSGDVETVRLGEAPRLAESLQITMTESVWHLDRGEATVRLSILNPGDGAVRLGPDYFQTSMEGGDLPYVVVPNLPVLIPGGETVVLDVSFIPAVLDQNVRMRIGSNLWEVSGFPNP
;
A
#
# COMPACT_ATOMS: atom_id res chain seq x y z
N MET A 1 -8.97 -13.27 -18.33
CA MET A 1 -7.61 -13.73 -17.97
C MET A 1 -7.49 -15.19 -18.36
N GLY A 2 -6.47 -15.52 -19.15
CA GLY A 2 -6.24 -16.88 -19.67
C GLY A 2 -5.75 -17.85 -18.60
N ARG A 3 -5.68 -19.14 -18.97
CA ARG A 3 -5.09 -20.18 -18.13
C ARG A 3 -3.57 -20.04 -18.10
N PRO A 4 -2.89 -20.36 -16.99
CA PRO A 4 -1.44 -20.48 -16.96
C PRO A 4 -0.91 -21.38 -18.07
N ALA A 5 0.09 -20.91 -18.82
CA ALA A 5 0.71 -21.62 -19.94
C ALA A 5 2.21 -21.85 -19.74
N SER A 6 2.94 -20.86 -19.19
CA SER A 6 4.33 -21.03 -18.82
C SER A 6 4.73 -20.11 -17.67
N LEU A 7 5.82 -20.47 -17.00
CA LEU A 7 6.42 -19.74 -15.90
C LEU A 7 7.89 -19.44 -16.23
N GLU A 8 8.35 -18.23 -15.99
CA GLU A 8 9.77 -17.87 -16.02
C GLU A 8 10.24 -17.46 -14.64
N LEU A 9 11.37 -18.00 -14.20
CA LEU A 9 12.03 -17.70 -12.93
C LEU A 9 13.32 -16.94 -13.23
N HIS A 10 13.47 -15.75 -12.67
CA HIS A 10 14.62 -14.87 -12.84
C HIS A 10 15.33 -14.74 -11.49
N TYR A 11 16.48 -15.40 -11.38
CA TYR A 11 17.29 -15.43 -10.17
C TYR A 11 18.27 -14.26 -10.18
N SER A 12 18.08 -13.30 -9.26
CA SER A 12 18.91 -12.10 -9.15
C SER A 12 20.37 -12.42 -8.79
N ALA A 13 20.58 -13.42 -7.91
CA ALA A 13 21.90 -13.77 -7.40
C ALA A 13 22.81 -14.44 -8.45
N SER A 14 22.23 -15.18 -9.40
CA SER A 14 22.98 -15.93 -10.43
C SER A 14 22.80 -15.37 -11.84
N GLU A 15 21.95 -14.36 -12.02
CA GLU A 15 21.49 -13.84 -13.32
C GLU A 15 20.91 -14.94 -14.24
N GLN A 16 20.47 -16.05 -13.64
CA GLN A 16 19.92 -17.18 -14.39
C GLN A 16 18.43 -16.95 -14.66
N VAL A 17 18.00 -17.28 -15.87
CA VAL A 17 16.58 -17.33 -16.25
C VAL A 17 16.20 -18.76 -16.61
N LEU A 18 15.16 -19.28 -15.97
CA LEU A 18 14.62 -20.62 -16.25
C LEU A 18 13.16 -20.51 -16.68
N ALA A 19 12.81 -21.13 -17.80
CA ALA A 19 11.44 -21.19 -18.29
C ALA A 19 10.88 -22.62 -18.14
N LEU A 20 9.69 -22.72 -17.55
CA LEU A 20 8.95 -23.97 -17.39
C LEU A 20 7.62 -23.86 -18.14
N ALA A 21 7.30 -24.87 -18.95
CA ALA A 21 5.94 -25.01 -19.44
C ALA A 21 5.03 -25.46 -18.28
N ILE A 22 3.79 -24.95 -18.27
CA ILE A 22 2.75 -25.38 -17.33
C ILE A 22 1.84 -26.34 -18.08
N ASP A 23 1.58 -27.53 -17.54
CA ASP A 23 0.61 -28.45 -18.12
C ASP A 23 -0.81 -27.87 -17.96
N PRO A 24 -1.50 -27.46 -19.05
CA PRO A 24 -2.81 -26.81 -18.96
C PRO A 24 -3.96 -27.82 -18.83
N SER A 25 -3.67 -29.12 -18.85
CA SER A 25 -4.69 -30.16 -19.06
C SER A 25 -5.51 -30.51 -17.83
N GLN A 26 -5.05 -30.20 -16.60
CA GLN A 26 -5.78 -30.52 -15.37
C GLN A 26 -5.55 -29.51 -14.23
N THR A 27 -6.62 -28.91 -13.71
CA THR A 27 -6.63 -28.38 -12.33
C THR A 27 -6.69 -29.57 -11.40
N THR A 28 -5.73 -29.70 -10.49
CA THR A 28 -5.73 -30.79 -9.51
C THR A 28 -6.84 -30.55 -8.47
N PRO A 29 -7.65 -31.55 -8.09
CA PRO A 29 -8.60 -31.40 -6.99
C PRO A 29 -7.89 -30.91 -5.71
N ARG A 30 -8.56 -30.07 -4.92
CA ARG A 30 -7.99 -29.50 -3.69
C ARG A 30 -7.50 -30.63 -2.77
N GLY A 31 -6.20 -30.69 -2.51
CA GLY A 31 -5.57 -31.71 -1.67
C GLY A 31 -5.10 -32.97 -2.40
N GLU A 32 -5.34 -33.10 -3.70
CA GLU A 32 -4.80 -34.20 -4.52
C GLU A 32 -3.72 -33.65 -5.45
N LEU A 33 -2.45 -33.81 -5.07
CA LEU A 33 -1.34 -33.58 -5.99
C LEU A 33 -1.27 -34.76 -6.97
N THR A 34 -1.89 -34.67 -8.14
CA THR A 34 -1.62 -35.58 -9.26
C THR A 34 -0.23 -35.25 -9.84
N TYR A 35 0.80 -35.49 -9.03
CA TYR A 35 2.20 -35.21 -9.30
C TYR A 35 2.80 -36.36 -10.11
N GLN A 36 3.32 -36.06 -11.30
CA GLN A 36 4.08 -37.04 -12.09
C GLN A 36 5.57 -36.91 -11.76
N GLU A 37 6.03 -37.70 -10.79
CA GLU A 37 7.40 -37.62 -10.24
C GLU A 37 8.50 -37.68 -11.27
N ALA A 38 8.34 -38.58 -12.23
CA ALA A 38 9.30 -38.77 -13.30
C ALA A 38 9.48 -37.53 -14.18
N ILE A 39 8.45 -36.70 -14.35
CA ILE A 39 8.51 -35.48 -15.19
C ILE A 39 9.20 -34.35 -14.43
N MET A 40 8.83 -34.14 -13.17
CA MET A 40 9.40 -33.06 -12.32
C MET A 40 10.87 -33.27 -11.98
N LEU A 41 11.33 -34.52 -11.92
CA LEU A 41 12.73 -34.87 -11.71
C LEU A 41 13.51 -35.06 -13.02
N SER A 42 12.90 -34.80 -14.18
CA SER A 42 13.55 -34.96 -15.49
C SER A 42 14.42 -33.76 -15.86
N GLU A 43 15.19 -33.90 -16.94
CA GLU A 43 15.98 -32.79 -17.52
C GLU A 43 15.10 -31.64 -18.06
N ASN A 44 13.80 -31.87 -18.28
CA ASN A 44 12.85 -30.87 -18.77
C ASN A 44 11.58 -30.88 -17.88
N PRO A 45 11.65 -30.33 -16.67
CA PRO A 45 10.53 -30.36 -15.74
C PRO A 45 9.36 -29.50 -16.22
N LEU A 46 8.14 -29.89 -15.84
CA LEU A 46 6.91 -29.14 -16.09
C LEU A 46 6.35 -28.58 -14.80
N ALA A 47 5.95 -27.32 -14.82
CA ALA A 47 5.23 -26.70 -13.72
C ALA A 47 3.78 -27.23 -13.68
N VAL A 48 3.22 -27.39 -12.48
CA VAL A 48 1.87 -27.93 -12.27
C VAL A 48 0.98 -26.87 -11.65
N TRP A 49 -0.13 -26.54 -12.30
CA TRP A 49 -1.10 -25.61 -11.75
C TRP A 49 -1.99 -26.32 -10.71
N LEU A 50 -1.77 -25.98 -9.43
CA LEU A 50 -2.42 -26.65 -8.29
C LEU A 50 -3.78 -26.04 -7.97
N PHE A 51 -3.88 -24.71 -8.03
CA PHE A 51 -5.09 -23.96 -7.76
C PHE A 51 -4.97 -22.54 -8.31
N GLY A 52 -6.08 -21.93 -8.70
CA GLY A 52 -6.08 -20.49 -8.98
C GLY A 52 -7.46 -19.87 -9.04
N THR A 53 -7.53 -18.60 -8.61
CA THR A 53 -8.62 -17.68 -8.92
C THR A 53 -8.13 -16.65 -9.94
N VAL A 54 -8.98 -15.68 -10.31
CA VAL A 54 -8.68 -14.68 -11.35
C VAL A 54 -7.37 -13.92 -11.09
N LEU A 55 -6.93 -13.78 -9.84
CA LEU A 55 -5.75 -12.99 -9.44
C LEU A 55 -4.78 -13.71 -8.48
N ASN A 56 -4.96 -15.01 -8.26
CA ASN A 56 -4.12 -15.78 -7.32
C ASN A 56 -3.71 -17.12 -7.90
N TYR A 57 -2.40 -17.37 -7.97
CA TYR A 57 -1.85 -18.59 -8.58
C TYR A 57 -1.10 -19.43 -7.55
N ALA A 58 -1.41 -20.73 -7.50
CA ALA A 58 -0.64 -21.73 -6.78
C ALA A 58 -0.04 -22.72 -7.79
N ILE A 59 1.29 -22.71 -7.93
CA ILE A 59 2.01 -23.49 -8.95
C ILE A 59 3.08 -24.34 -8.28
N GLY A 60 3.11 -25.63 -8.59
CA GLY A 60 4.18 -26.53 -8.17
C GLY A 60 5.33 -26.56 -9.18
N ILE A 61 6.57 -26.47 -8.71
CA ILE A 61 7.81 -26.55 -9.51
C ILE A 61 8.87 -27.40 -8.77
N PRO A 62 9.99 -27.80 -9.41
CA PRO A 62 11.03 -28.58 -8.74
C PRO A 62 11.59 -27.94 -7.47
N ASP A 63 11.85 -28.74 -6.44
CA ASP A 63 12.35 -28.30 -5.12
C ASP A 63 13.61 -27.41 -5.22
N SER A 64 14.58 -27.83 -6.03
CA SER A 64 15.82 -27.07 -6.24
C SER A 64 15.56 -25.66 -6.79
N MET A 65 14.51 -25.48 -7.59
CA MET A 65 14.16 -24.19 -8.18
C MET A 65 13.52 -23.26 -7.16
N VAL A 66 12.67 -23.77 -6.25
CA VAL A 66 12.08 -22.97 -5.16
C VAL A 66 13.15 -22.54 -4.16
N ARG A 67 14.00 -23.48 -3.74
CA ARG A 67 15.06 -23.22 -2.74
C ARG A 67 16.14 -22.26 -3.24
N SER A 68 16.26 -22.10 -4.54
CA SER A 68 17.20 -21.15 -5.14
C SER A 68 16.62 -19.73 -5.21
N LEU A 69 15.32 -19.55 -4.99
CA LEU A 69 14.70 -18.23 -4.97
C LEU A 69 15.08 -17.48 -3.69
N GLN A 70 15.15 -16.16 -3.82
CA GLN A 70 15.34 -15.22 -2.72
C GLN A 70 14.33 -14.07 -2.86
N PRO A 71 14.05 -13.32 -1.77
CA PRO A 71 13.32 -12.07 -1.89
C PRO A 71 13.92 -11.18 -2.99
N GLU A 72 13.06 -10.47 -3.72
CA GLU A 72 13.38 -9.65 -4.90
C GLU A 72 13.60 -10.41 -6.22
N ASP A 73 13.70 -11.75 -6.20
CA ASP A 73 13.67 -12.53 -7.45
C ASP A 73 12.34 -12.36 -8.19
N ARG A 74 12.39 -12.47 -9.52
CA ARG A 74 11.24 -12.17 -10.37
C ARG A 74 10.65 -13.44 -10.95
N ILE A 75 9.34 -13.44 -11.07
CA ILE A 75 8.61 -14.55 -11.66
C ILE A 75 7.61 -14.01 -12.67
N ILE A 76 7.63 -14.54 -13.88
CA ILE A 76 6.74 -14.15 -14.97
C ILE A 76 5.82 -15.31 -15.29
N LEU A 77 4.50 -15.08 -15.20
CA LEU A 77 3.48 -16.05 -15.55
C LEU A 77 2.86 -15.66 -16.89
N ASN A 78 3.07 -16.49 -17.90
CA ASN A 78 2.43 -16.33 -19.20
C ASN A 78 1.15 -17.16 -19.27
N THR A 79 0.11 -16.59 -19.85
CA THR A 79 -1.19 -17.24 -20.03
C THR A 79 -1.39 -17.72 -21.47
N ASP A 80 -2.31 -18.67 -21.66
CA ASP A 80 -2.72 -19.17 -22.98
C ASP A 80 -3.37 -18.10 -23.88
N THR A 81 -3.84 -17.01 -23.27
CA THR A 81 -4.35 -15.82 -23.97
C THR A 81 -3.25 -14.85 -24.43
N GLY A 82 -1.98 -15.12 -24.08
CA GLY A 82 -0.84 -14.26 -24.43
C GLY A 82 -0.56 -13.12 -23.44
N ALA A 83 -1.31 -13.02 -22.34
CA ALA A 83 -1.02 -12.07 -21.27
C ALA A 83 0.15 -12.57 -20.40
N SER A 84 0.96 -11.63 -19.90
CA SER A 84 2.13 -11.89 -19.06
C SER A 84 1.99 -11.13 -17.74
N LEU A 85 1.99 -11.86 -16.63
CA LEU A 85 1.81 -11.34 -15.28
C LEU A 85 3.14 -11.42 -14.54
N GLN A 86 3.57 -10.32 -13.92
CA GLN A 86 4.84 -10.27 -13.22
C GLN A 86 4.63 -10.33 -11.71
N PHE A 87 5.53 -11.03 -11.03
CA PHE A 87 5.52 -11.19 -9.59
C PHE A 87 6.95 -11.01 -9.05
N VAL A 88 7.05 -10.47 -7.84
CA VAL A 88 8.31 -10.35 -7.10
C VAL A 88 8.22 -11.20 -5.84
N VAL A 89 9.22 -12.06 -5.63
CA VAL A 89 9.32 -12.89 -4.43
C VAL A 89 9.47 -11.99 -3.22
N ALA A 90 8.56 -12.13 -2.26
CA ALA A 90 8.56 -11.39 -1.00
C ALA A 90 9.17 -12.21 0.13
N GLU A 91 8.91 -13.52 0.13
CA GLU A 91 9.26 -14.43 1.21
C GLU A 91 9.55 -15.82 0.65
N VAL A 92 10.55 -16.48 1.22
CA VAL A 92 10.85 -17.90 1.00
C VAL A 92 10.87 -18.57 2.37
N ASP A 93 10.11 -19.66 2.51
CA ASP A 93 9.86 -20.29 3.79
C ASP A 93 9.73 -21.82 3.65
N GLU A 94 9.79 -22.53 4.78
CA GLU A 94 9.52 -23.96 4.89
C GLU A 94 8.28 -24.18 5.75
N ARG A 95 7.26 -24.83 5.19
CA ARG A 95 6.00 -25.07 5.92
C ARG A 95 5.52 -26.51 5.83
N PRO A 96 4.83 -27.02 6.87
CA PRO A 96 4.20 -28.33 6.81
C PRO A 96 3.12 -28.37 5.73
N ASN A 97 3.14 -29.45 4.95
CA ASN A 97 2.31 -29.70 3.78
C ASN A 97 0.82 -29.90 4.18
N TYR A 98 -0.06 -29.72 3.20
CA TYR A 98 -1.46 -30.16 3.06
C TYR A 98 -2.59 -29.73 4.02
N ALA A 99 -2.35 -29.09 5.19
CA ALA A 99 -3.46 -28.78 6.11
C ALA A 99 -3.77 -27.30 6.35
N THR A 100 -2.94 -26.36 5.92
CA THR A 100 -3.21 -24.94 6.15
C THR A 100 -4.10 -24.39 5.03
N SER A 101 -5.40 -24.31 5.34
CA SER A 101 -6.32 -23.46 4.60
C SER A 101 -5.79 -22.05 4.42
N GLU A 102 -4.88 -21.59 5.30
CA GLU A 102 -4.16 -20.30 5.24
C GLU A 102 -3.22 -20.14 4.04
N LEU A 103 -2.56 -21.21 3.57
CA LEU A 103 -1.70 -21.14 2.37
C LEU A 103 -2.50 -20.94 1.09
N PHE A 104 -3.77 -21.31 1.13
CA PHE A 104 -4.75 -21.13 0.07
C PHE A 104 -5.84 -20.11 0.46
N SER A 105 -5.75 -19.44 1.63
CA SER A 105 -6.70 -18.40 2.03
C SER A 105 -6.14 -17.06 1.57
N GLN A 106 -6.91 -16.42 0.71
CA GLN A 106 -6.42 -15.43 -0.23
C GLN A 106 -6.98 -14.06 0.13
N ASP A 107 -6.29 -13.39 1.06
CA ASP A 107 -6.60 -12.01 1.44
C ASP A 107 -5.76 -11.02 0.61
N ARG A 108 -4.97 -11.50 -0.37
CA ARG A 108 -4.03 -10.74 -1.20
C ARG A 108 -3.95 -11.27 -2.63
N ILE A 109 -3.64 -10.38 -3.59
CA ILE A 109 -3.29 -10.70 -4.99
C ILE A 109 -1.83 -11.18 -5.04
N GLY A 110 -1.57 -12.36 -5.59
CA GLY A 110 -0.20 -12.86 -5.68
C GLY A 110 -0.07 -14.30 -6.18
N MET A 111 1.11 -14.87 -5.92
CA MET A 111 1.43 -16.22 -6.35
C MET A 111 2.23 -16.95 -5.28
N THR A 112 1.96 -18.25 -5.14
CA THR A 112 2.72 -19.16 -4.28
C THR A 112 3.30 -20.28 -5.13
N LEU A 113 4.63 -20.44 -5.08
CA LEU A 113 5.34 -21.56 -5.67
C LEU A 113 5.60 -22.64 -4.63
N PHE A 114 5.34 -23.90 -4.98
CA PHE A 114 5.51 -25.06 -4.12
C PHE A 114 6.61 -25.98 -4.66
N ALA A 115 7.50 -26.43 -3.79
CA ALA A 115 8.48 -27.46 -4.12
C ALA A 115 7.79 -28.82 -4.29
N LEU A 116 7.81 -29.34 -5.51
CA LEU A 116 7.32 -30.67 -5.87
C LEU A 116 8.43 -31.51 -6.51
N PRO A 117 8.66 -32.77 -6.07
CA PRO A 117 7.96 -33.42 -4.97
C PRO A 117 8.36 -32.76 -3.65
N ALA A 118 7.43 -32.71 -2.69
CA ALA A 118 7.80 -32.37 -1.33
C ALA A 118 8.72 -33.46 -0.78
N ILE A 119 9.89 -33.07 -0.24
CA ILE A 119 10.85 -34.00 0.38
C ILE A 119 10.21 -34.66 1.61
N SER A 120 9.43 -33.88 2.37
CA SER A 120 8.59 -34.41 3.42
C SER A 120 7.28 -33.65 3.52
N GLU A 121 6.32 -34.36 4.08
CA GLU A 121 5.01 -33.87 4.43
C GLU A 121 5.02 -32.74 5.49
N ASP A 122 6.07 -32.63 6.31
CA ASP A 122 6.18 -31.59 7.34
C ASP A 122 7.09 -30.42 6.91
N ASN A 123 7.69 -30.51 5.72
CA ASN A 123 8.68 -29.55 5.26
C ASN A 123 8.62 -29.38 3.73
N VAL A 124 7.74 -28.51 3.28
CA VAL A 124 7.64 -28.05 1.89
C VAL A 124 8.28 -26.68 1.78
N ALA A 125 9.27 -26.55 0.91
CA ALA A 125 9.79 -25.24 0.53
C ALA A 125 8.74 -24.50 -0.30
N ILE A 126 8.46 -23.25 0.10
CA ILE A 126 7.54 -22.37 -0.60
C ILE A 126 8.21 -21.03 -0.90
N ALA A 127 7.81 -20.42 -2.00
CA ALA A 127 8.11 -19.02 -2.29
C ALA A 127 6.79 -18.27 -2.49
N VAL A 128 6.61 -17.20 -1.73
CA VAL A 128 5.47 -16.29 -1.83
C VAL A 128 5.91 -15.08 -2.62
N ALA A 129 5.17 -14.76 -3.67
CA ALA A 129 5.41 -13.62 -4.53
C ALA A 129 4.19 -12.71 -4.60
N ASN A 130 4.45 -11.41 -4.53
CA ASN A 130 3.43 -10.38 -4.72
C ASN A 130 3.38 -10.01 -6.19
N TYR A 131 2.20 -9.66 -6.70
CA TYR A 131 2.07 -9.14 -8.05
C TYR A 131 2.87 -7.84 -8.20
N ASP A 132 3.76 -7.79 -9.19
CA ASP A 132 4.62 -6.63 -9.48
C ASP A 132 4.03 -5.80 -10.62
N ILE A 133 3.17 -4.87 -10.22
CA ILE A 133 2.56 -3.92 -11.13
C ILE A 133 3.56 -2.89 -11.68
N SER A 134 4.71 -2.70 -11.02
CA SER A 134 5.72 -1.72 -11.44
C SER A 134 6.38 -2.10 -12.78
N GLN A 135 6.29 -3.36 -13.19
CA GLN A 135 6.88 -3.88 -14.43
C GLN A 135 5.89 -4.23 -15.54
N GLU A 136 4.57 -4.17 -15.30
CA GLU A 136 3.62 -4.02 -16.42
C GLU A 136 3.94 -2.75 -17.24
N ASN A 137 4.67 -1.79 -16.64
CA ASN A 137 5.13 -0.54 -17.23
C ASN A 137 6.40 -0.59 -18.10
N VAL A 138 6.98 -1.76 -18.43
CA VAL A 138 8.18 -1.81 -19.34
C VAL A 138 7.81 -1.68 -20.83
N ALA A 139 6.55 -1.86 -21.20
CA ALA A 139 6.01 -1.19 -22.37
C ALA A 139 5.53 0.18 -21.89
N ALA A 140 6.21 1.26 -22.28
CA ALA A 140 5.89 2.62 -21.86
C ALA A 140 4.40 2.96 -22.08
N VAL A 141 3.58 2.76 -21.05
CA VAL A 141 2.24 3.33 -20.96
C VAL A 141 2.45 4.84 -20.80
N PRO A 142 1.82 5.70 -21.62
CA PRO A 142 1.86 7.13 -21.39
C PRO A 142 1.36 7.40 -19.98
N THR A 143 2.23 7.87 -19.09
CA THR A 143 1.78 8.36 -17.79
C THR A 143 1.14 9.72 -18.02
N TRP A 144 -0.18 9.78 -17.96
CA TRP A 144 -0.95 11.02 -18.05
C TRP A 144 -0.81 11.79 -16.73
N GLU A 145 -0.92 13.10 -16.76
CA GLU A 145 -0.97 13.93 -15.56
C GLU A 145 -2.42 14.36 -15.27
N ILE A 146 -2.69 14.82 -14.04
CA ILE A 146 -3.99 15.41 -13.70
C ILE A 146 -4.30 16.54 -14.70
N GLY A 147 -5.51 16.50 -15.25
CA GLY A 147 -5.98 17.46 -16.25
C GLY A 147 -5.72 17.03 -17.69
N ASP A 148 -5.02 15.93 -17.95
CA ASP A 148 -4.91 15.36 -19.29
C ASP A 148 -6.16 14.53 -19.65
N SER A 149 -6.53 14.57 -20.93
CA SER A 149 -7.53 13.67 -21.50
C SER A 149 -6.88 12.35 -21.87
N LEU A 150 -7.32 11.26 -21.26
CA LEU A 150 -6.83 9.91 -21.54
C LEU A 150 -7.86 9.10 -22.34
N PRO A 151 -7.47 8.55 -23.50
CA PRO A 151 -8.32 7.63 -24.25
C PRO A 151 -8.31 6.25 -23.59
N LEU A 152 -9.48 5.70 -23.32
CA LEU A 152 -9.67 4.42 -22.65
C LEU A 152 -10.71 3.59 -23.44
N GLY A 153 -10.26 3.00 -24.55
CA GLY A 153 -11.13 2.34 -25.50
C GLY A 153 -12.09 3.34 -26.18
N PRO A 154 -13.43 3.15 -26.12
CA PRO A 154 -14.42 4.08 -26.69
C PRO A 154 -14.78 5.25 -25.78
N VAL A 155 -14.14 5.35 -24.61
CA VAL A 155 -14.35 6.38 -23.59
C VAL A 155 -13.12 7.27 -23.54
N GLU A 156 -13.33 8.56 -23.29
CA GLU A 156 -12.28 9.52 -22.94
C GLU A 156 -12.51 9.97 -21.50
N LEU A 157 -11.52 9.73 -20.65
CA LEU A 157 -11.57 10.03 -19.23
C LEU A 157 -10.58 11.14 -18.90
N ARG A 158 -10.87 11.91 -17.87
CA ARG A 158 -9.98 12.96 -17.38
C ARG A 158 -10.04 12.99 -15.88
N VAL A 159 -8.90 12.81 -15.22
CA VAL A 159 -8.79 13.10 -13.78
C VAL A 159 -8.68 14.61 -13.63
N THR A 160 -9.59 15.22 -12.87
CA THR A 160 -9.63 16.67 -12.68
C THR A 160 -8.99 17.09 -11.37
N ASP A 161 -9.10 16.28 -10.32
CA ASP A 161 -8.56 16.60 -9.00
C ASP A 161 -8.28 15.35 -8.14
N ALA A 162 -7.34 15.50 -7.22
CA ALA A 162 -7.00 14.52 -6.19
C ALA A 162 -6.83 15.22 -4.84
N ALA A 163 -7.76 14.94 -3.92
CA ALA A 163 -7.78 15.52 -2.58
C ALA A 163 -7.31 14.51 -1.53
N PHE A 164 -6.52 14.98 -0.57
CA PHE A 164 -5.86 14.15 0.44
C PHE A 164 -6.33 14.52 1.84
N ASN A 165 -6.72 13.54 2.65
CA ASN A 165 -7.18 13.75 4.02
C ASN A 165 -6.60 12.67 4.94
N HIS A 166 -6.24 13.02 6.18
CA HIS A 166 -6.04 12.01 7.20
C HIS A 166 -7.39 11.47 7.71
N THR A 167 -7.42 10.18 7.97
CA THR A 167 -8.42 9.55 8.85
C THR A 167 -8.04 9.73 10.32
N LEU A 168 -8.97 9.48 11.25
CA LEU A 168 -8.67 9.45 12.69
C LEU A 168 -7.59 8.41 13.07
N ASN A 169 -7.43 7.37 12.26
CA ASN A 169 -6.51 6.27 12.51
C ASN A 169 -5.11 6.49 11.92
N GLY A 170 -4.85 7.63 11.27
CA GLY A 170 -3.54 7.94 10.68
C GLY A 170 -3.38 7.52 9.22
N ARG A 171 -4.33 6.75 8.68
CA ARG A 171 -4.37 6.43 7.24
C ARG A 171 -4.70 7.66 6.40
N LEU A 172 -4.31 7.62 5.12
CA LEU A 172 -4.58 8.68 4.16
C LEU A 172 -5.78 8.29 3.29
N ASP A 173 -6.82 9.11 3.31
CA ASP A 173 -7.92 9.07 2.37
C ASP A 173 -7.57 9.92 1.15
N VAL A 174 -7.68 9.32 -0.03
CA VAL A 174 -7.42 9.95 -1.32
C VAL A 174 -8.73 9.94 -2.10
N ALA A 175 -9.30 11.12 -2.30
CA ALA A 175 -10.50 11.31 -3.11
C ALA A 175 -10.09 11.80 -4.50
N ILE A 176 -10.49 11.06 -5.53
CA ILE A 176 -10.17 11.35 -6.92
C ILE A 176 -11.47 11.69 -7.62
N THR A 177 -11.46 12.78 -8.39
CA THR A 177 -12.60 13.18 -9.20
C THR A 177 -12.17 13.41 -10.63
N GLY A 178 -13.15 13.31 -11.53
CA GLY A 178 -12.88 13.48 -12.94
C GLY A 178 -14.12 13.67 -13.78
N GLU A 179 -13.85 13.81 -15.08
CA GLU A 179 -14.83 13.89 -16.15
C GLU A 179 -14.71 12.66 -17.05
N ILE A 180 -15.79 12.36 -17.74
CA ILE A 180 -15.85 11.24 -18.69
C ILE A 180 -16.75 11.59 -19.86
N THR A 181 -16.36 11.17 -21.05
CA THR A 181 -17.13 11.31 -22.28
C THR A 181 -16.98 10.05 -23.15
N GLY A 182 -17.92 9.79 -24.05
CA GLY A 182 -17.88 8.62 -24.95
C GLY A 182 -18.99 7.61 -24.67
N ASP A 183 -18.85 6.40 -25.23
CA ASP A 183 -19.85 5.33 -25.11
C ASP A 183 -19.55 4.44 -23.90
N ILE A 184 -20.33 4.61 -22.83
CA ILE A 184 -20.07 4.01 -21.52
C ILE A 184 -20.98 2.79 -21.28
N ALA A 185 -22.10 2.66 -22.01
CA ALA A 185 -23.15 1.65 -21.82
C ALA A 185 -22.66 0.19 -21.79
N ALA A 186 -21.56 -0.10 -22.50
CA ALA A 186 -21.05 -1.45 -22.70
C ALA A 186 -19.75 -1.75 -21.93
N ASN A 187 -19.20 -0.77 -21.20
CA ASN A 187 -17.87 -0.87 -20.60
C ASN A 187 -17.93 -0.70 -19.08
N THR A 188 -17.22 -1.58 -18.38
CA THR A 188 -16.94 -1.40 -16.94
C THR A 188 -15.57 -0.77 -16.80
N VAL A 189 -15.49 0.35 -16.07
CA VAL A 189 -14.23 1.03 -15.77
C VAL A 189 -13.90 0.79 -14.30
N LEU A 190 -12.84 0.04 -14.05
CA LEU A 190 -12.30 -0.13 -12.70
C LEU A 190 -11.24 0.91 -12.42
N LEU A 191 -11.19 1.39 -11.19
CA LEU A 191 -10.20 2.33 -10.68
C LEU A 191 -9.52 1.77 -9.43
N SER A 192 -8.19 1.78 -9.41
CA SER A 192 -7.39 1.54 -8.21
C SER A 192 -6.35 2.63 -8.02
N LEU A 193 -5.83 2.75 -6.80
CA LEU A 193 -4.63 3.52 -6.52
C LEU A 193 -3.44 2.60 -6.36
N SER A 194 -2.30 3.02 -6.87
CA SER A 194 -1.03 2.35 -6.66
C SER A 194 0.07 3.35 -6.30
N SER A 195 1.02 2.85 -5.53
CA SER A 195 2.30 3.47 -5.23
C SER A 195 3.37 2.38 -5.20
N ARG A 196 4.61 2.74 -4.92
CA ARG A 196 5.66 1.75 -4.67
C ARG A 196 5.41 0.91 -3.40
N ALA A 197 4.66 1.44 -2.43
CA ALA A 197 4.52 0.85 -1.10
C ALA A 197 3.17 0.15 -0.87
N ASP A 198 2.15 0.50 -1.65
CA ASP A 198 0.76 0.09 -1.42
C ASP A 198 -0.04 0.10 -2.73
N GLN A 199 -1.07 -0.76 -2.80
CA GLN A 199 -2.08 -0.77 -3.85
C GLN A 199 -3.45 -1.07 -3.26
N THR A 200 -4.46 -0.31 -3.67
CA THR A 200 -5.82 -0.49 -3.20
C THR A 200 -6.55 -1.55 -4.01
N GLU A 201 -7.63 -2.09 -3.45
CA GLU A 201 -8.60 -2.81 -4.25
C GLU A 201 -9.15 -1.91 -5.37
N SER A 202 -9.43 -2.52 -6.53
CA SER A 202 -10.07 -1.82 -7.64
C SER A 202 -11.57 -1.68 -7.36
N VAL A 203 -12.10 -0.49 -7.62
CA VAL A 203 -13.53 -0.19 -7.48
C VAL A 203 -14.14 0.11 -8.84
N ASP A 204 -15.39 -0.27 -9.03
CA ASP A 204 -16.14 0.02 -10.24
C ASP A 204 -16.64 1.48 -10.21
N LEU A 205 -16.17 2.28 -11.16
CA LEU A 205 -16.74 3.59 -11.42
C LEU A 205 -18.16 3.34 -11.94
N GLN A 206 -19.16 3.55 -11.08
CA GLN A 206 -20.58 3.35 -11.38
C GLN A 206 -21.05 4.36 -12.44
N LEU A 207 -20.63 4.16 -13.68
CA LEU A 207 -20.84 5.05 -14.80
C LEU A 207 -22.09 4.64 -15.57
N THR A 208 -22.83 5.64 -16.04
CA THR A 208 -24.00 5.48 -16.92
C THR A 208 -23.86 6.42 -18.12
N ASP A 209 -24.69 6.24 -19.15
CA ASP A 209 -24.66 7.09 -20.36
C ASP A 209 -24.95 8.58 -20.08
N GLU A 210 -25.50 8.91 -18.92
CA GLU A 210 -25.76 10.29 -18.48
C GLU A 210 -24.62 10.85 -17.60
N THR A 211 -23.63 10.01 -17.26
CA THR A 211 -22.53 10.39 -16.37
C THR A 211 -21.52 11.24 -17.14
N THR A 212 -21.29 12.45 -16.65
CA THR A 212 -20.27 13.38 -17.19
C THR A 212 -19.17 13.66 -16.18
N SER A 213 -19.42 13.39 -14.90
CA SER A 213 -18.48 13.53 -13.79
C SER A 213 -18.51 12.29 -12.92
N TRP A 214 -17.36 11.86 -12.43
CA TRP A 214 -17.21 10.71 -11.55
C TRP A 214 -16.32 11.06 -10.36
N GLY A 215 -16.42 10.25 -9.30
CA GLY A 215 -15.58 10.39 -8.12
C GLY A 215 -15.47 9.07 -7.37
N SER A 216 -14.31 8.85 -6.77
CA SER A 216 -14.05 7.70 -5.91
C SER A 216 -13.13 8.09 -4.76
N ALA A 217 -13.20 7.35 -3.66
CA ALA A 217 -12.35 7.56 -2.50
C ALA A 217 -11.70 6.25 -2.08
N PHE A 218 -10.43 6.35 -1.70
CA PHE A 218 -9.61 5.22 -1.32
C PHE A 218 -8.88 5.51 -0.02
N THR A 219 -8.71 4.50 0.82
CA THR A 219 -7.91 4.62 2.04
C THR A 219 -6.62 3.82 1.87
N VAL A 220 -5.49 4.51 1.82
CA VAL A 220 -4.14 3.92 1.68
C VAL A 220 -3.38 3.91 3.01
N SER A 221 -2.29 3.13 3.10
CA SER A 221 -1.39 3.13 4.26
C SER A 221 -0.72 4.50 4.45
N GLU A 222 -0.24 4.79 5.66
CA GLU A 222 0.59 5.98 5.91
C GLU A 222 1.97 5.89 5.23
N ASP A 223 2.43 4.69 4.90
CA ASP A 223 3.72 4.42 4.24
C ASP A 223 3.83 5.03 2.84
N VAL A 224 2.69 5.39 2.22
CA VAL A 224 2.69 6.02 0.89
C VAL A 224 3.13 7.48 0.92
N GLN A 225 3.16 8.13 2.10
CA GLN A 225 3.50 9.55 2.22
C GLN A 225 4.91 9.86 1.69
N GLY A 226 5.01 10.85 0.82
CA GLY A 226 6.25 11.21 0.11
C GLY A 226 6.61 10.29 -1.06
N THR A 227 5.74 9.34 -1.42
CA THR A 227 5.89 8.53 -2.63
C THR A 227 4.95 9.02 -3.72
N THR A 228 5.28 8.78 -5.00
CA THR A 228 4.37 9.11 -6.10
C THR A 228 3.18 8.15 -6.10
N LEU A 229 1.98 8.72 -6.15
CA LEU A 229 0.73 7.99 -6.32
C LEU A 229 0.27 8.02 -7.77
N PHE A 230 -0.33 6.92 -8.18
CA PHE A 230 -0.92 6.72 -9.49
C PHE A 230 -2.36 6.25 -9.33
N SER A 231 -3.24 6.73 -10.19
CA SER A 231 -4.53 6.10 -10.43
C SER A 231 -4.46 5.23 -11.67
N GLU A 232 -4.98 4.02 -11.55
CA GLU A 232 -5.00 3.02 -12.61
C GLU A 232 -6.43 2.78 -13.04
N PHE A 233 -6.70 3.00 -14.33
CA PHE A 233 -7.99 2.75 -14.93
C PHE A 233 -7.90 1.52 -15.81
N ARG A 234 -8.80 0.55 -15.59
CA ARG A 234 -8.89 -0.66 -16.41
C ARG A 234 -10.27 -0.79 -17.01
N VAL A 235 -10.35 -0.99 -18.32
CA VAL A 235 -11.62 -1.18 -19.03
C VAL A 235 -11.87 -2.63 -19.37
N PHE A 236 -13.11 -3.05 -19.15
CA PHE A 236 -13.62 -4.34 -19.59
C PHE A 236 -14.70 -4.16 -20.66
N PRO A 237 -14.69 -5.02 -21.71
CA PRO A 237 -13.89 -6.24 -21.83
C PRO A 237 -12.52 -6.07 -22.53
N SER A 238 -12.18 -4.89 -23.05
CA SER A 238 -10.97 -4.70 -23.87
C SER A 238 -9.67 -5.04 -23.13
N GLY A 239 -9.66 -4.84 -21.81
CA GLY A 239 -8.50 -5.08 -20.95
C GLY A 239 -7.49 -3.94 -20.99
N ASP A 240 -7.81 -2.83 -21.66
CA ASP A 240 -6.95 -1.64 -21.72
C ASP A 240 -6.71 -1.08 -20.31
N VAL A 241 -5.48 -0.67 -20.07
CA VAL A 241 -5.05 -0.06 -18.81
C VAL A 241 -4.37 1.25 -19.11
N GLU A 242 -4.80 2.30 -18.42
CA GLU A 242 -4.15 3.60 -18.47
C GLU A 242 -3.87 4.09 -17.05
N THR A 243 -2.82 4.88 -16.91
CA THR A 243 -2.35 5.33 -15.60
C THR A 243 -2.22 6.84 -15.60
N VAL A 244 -2.77 7.47 -14.56
CA VAL A 244 -2.63 8.92 -14.32
C VAL A 244 -1.78 9.12 -13.07
N ARG A 245 -0.74 9.94 -13.19
CA ARG A 245 0.06 10.36 -12.05
C ARG A 245 -0.69 11.43 -11.25
N LEU A 246 -0.85 11.17 -9.96
CA LEU A 246 -1.52 12.09 -9.03
C LEU A 246 -0.54 13.03 -8.32
N GLY A 247 0.76 12.78 -8.48
CA GLY A 247 1.83 13.49 -7.78
C GLY A 247 2.32 12.74 -6.54
N GLU A 248 3.12 13.40 -5.72
CA GLU A 248 3.60 12.83 -4.46
C GLU A 248 2.52 12.93 -3.38
N ALA A 249 2.27 11.84 -2.67
CA ALA A 249 1.36 11.83 -1.52
C ALA A 249 1.89 12.81 -0.45
N PRO A 250 1.09 13.81 -0.04
CA PRO A 250 1.58 14.86 0.84
C PRO A 250 1.79 14.34 2.27
N ARG A 251 2.81 14.86 2.94
CA ARG A 251 2.96 14.76 4.39
C ARG A 251 2.10 15.82 5.06
N LEU A 252 0.80 15.55 5.14
CA LEU A 252 -0.21 16.54 5.55
C LEU A 252 0.12 17.23 6.87
N ALA A 253 0.65 16.51 7.85
CA ALA A 253 0.94 17.08 9.15
C ALA A 253 2.23 17.93 9.21
N GLU A 254 3.10 17.86 8.20
CA GLU A 254 4.20 18.83 8.02
C GLU A 254 3.69 20.20 7.52
N SER A 255 2.44 20.28 7.02
CA SER A 255 1.84 21.55 6.57
C SER A 255 1.23 22.39 7.69
N LEU A 256 1.08 21.83 8.90
CA LEU A 256 0.48 22.50 10.04
C LEU A 256 1.35 23.67 10.52
N GLN A 257 0.70 24.81 10.76
CA GLN A 257 1.35 25.99 11.33
C GLN A 257 1.06 26.05 12.83
N ILE A 258 2.12 25.89 13.64
CA ILE A 258 1.99 25.81 15.10
C ILE A 258 2.60 27.05 15.74
N THR A 259 1.81 27.73 16.59
CA THR A 259 2.23 28.92 17.34
C THR A 259 1.95 28.74 18.82
N MET A 260 2.95 28.98 19.67
CA MET A 260 2.74 29.13 21.11
C MET A 260 2.18 30.53 21.39
N THR A 261 0.96 30.60 21.93
CA THR A 261 0.26 31.87 22.17
C THR A 261 0.34 32.32 23.61
N GLU A 262 0.43 31.39 24.56
CA GLU A 262 0.47 31.70 25.99
C GLU A 262 1.22 30.59 26.75
N SER A 263 1.88 30.96 27.85
CA SER A 263 2.51 30.03 28.78
C SER A 263 2.28 30.54 30.21
N VAL A 264 1.67 29.71 31.06
CA VAL A 264 1.28 30.09 32.43
C VAL A 264 1.82 29.08 33.42
N TRP A 265 2.32 29.58 34.55
CA TRP A 265 2.63 28.77 35.72
C TRP A 265 1.50 28.87 36.76
N HIS A 266 0.96 27.73 37.16
CA HIS A 266 -0.09 27.61 38.17
C HIS A 266 0.53 27.25 39.53
N LEU A 267 0.80 28.27 40.35
CA LEU A 267 1.43 28.12 41.69
C LEU A 267 0.66 27.18 42.62
N ASP A 268 -0.67 27.18 42.53
CA ASP A 268 -1.56 26.34 43.35
C ASP A 268 -1.45 24.85 43.02
N ARG A 269 -0.98 24.51 41.81
CA ARG A 269 -0.89 23.14 41.29
C ARG A 269 0.56 22.68 41.05
N GLY A 270 1.52 23.60 41.03
CA GLY A 270 2.90 23.31 40.62
C GLY A 270 2.98 22.88 39.15
N GLU A 271 2.06 23.38 38.31
CA GLU A 271 1.84 22.92 36.95
C GLU A 271 2.08 24.07 35.96
N ALA A 272 2.79 23.78 34.88
CA ALA A 272 2.89 24.68 33.74
C ALA A 272 1.83 24.30 32.70
N THR A 273 1.17 25.30 32.12
CA THR A 273 0.27 25.14 30.98
C THR A 273 0.77 25.99 29.82
N VAL A 274 0.94 25.37 28.66
CA VAL A 274 1.31 26.03 27.41
C VAL A 274 0.13 25.95 26.45
N ARG A 275 -0.34 27.12 25.98
CA ARG A 275 -1.38 27.21 24.98
C ARG A 275 -0.79 27.33 23.60
N LEU A 276 -1.29 26.50 22.70
CA LEU A 276 -0.88 26.38 21.32
C LEU A 276 -2.06 26.69 20.41
N SER A 277 -1.78 27.39 19.32
CA SER A 277 -2.70 27.58 18.20
C SER A 277 -2.11 26.84 16.99
N ILE A 278 -2.89 25.91 16.44
CA ILE A 278 -2.50 25.06 15.31
C ILE A 278 -3.45 25.35 14.15
N LEU A 279 -2.93 25.99 13.12
CA LEU A 279 -3.65 26.27 11.88
C LEU A 279 -3.34 25.18 10.85
N ASN A 280 -4.38 24.63 10.23
CA ASN A 280 -4.27 23.85 9.01
C ASN A 280 -4.52 24.77 7.81
N PRO A 281 -3.49 25.19 7.06
CA PRO A 281 -3.67 26.08 5.92
C PRO A 281 -4.13 25.36 4.65
N GLY A 282 -4.11 24.02 4.62
CA GLY A 282 -4.51 23.23 3.47
C GLY A 282 -6.01 22.99 3.41
N ASP A 283 -6.48 22.37 2.33
CA ASP A 283 -7.89 22.06 2.12
C ASP A 283 -8.33 20.74 2.79
N GLY A 284 -7.39 19.81 2.93
CA GLY A 284 -7.63 18.48 3.51
C GLY A 284 -7.56 18.46 5.04
N ALA A 285 -8.32 17.57 5.67
CA ALA A 285 -8.28 17.36 7.10
C ALA A 285 -6.94 16.71 7.53
N VAL A 286 -6.33 17.23 8.59
CA VAL A 286 -5.05 16.74 9.11
C VAL A 286 -5.23 16.17 10.50
N ARG A 287 -4.85 14.91 10.68
CA ARG A 287 -4.77 14.26 11.98
C ARG A 287 -3.53 14.74 12.72
N LEU A 288 -3.74 15.19 13.94
CA LEU A 288 -2.69 15.43 14.93
C LEU A 288 -2.79 14.34 16.00
N GLY A 289 -1.81 13.43 16.04
CA GLY A 289 -1.75 12.31 16.97
C GLY A 289 -0.89 12.58 18.21
N PRO A 290 -0.90 11.68 19.21
CA PRO A 290 -0.06 11.80 20.40
C PRO A 290 1.45 11.74 20.07
N ASP A 291 1.81 11.04 19.00
CA ASP A 291 3.16 10.91 18.44
C ASP A 291 3.77 12.25 18.00
N TYR A 292 2.93 13.26 17.75
CA TYR A 292 3.39 14.61 17.42
C TYR A 292 3.99 15.35 18.60
N PHE A 293 3.66 14.97 19.84
CA PHE A 293 4.07 15.71 21.03
C PHE A 293 5.15 14.95 21.79
N GLN A 294 6.20 15.67 22.17
CA GLN A 294 7.18 15.17 23.11
C GLN A 294 7.58 16.28 24.06
N THR A 295 7.50 16.00 25.35
CA THR A 295 8.04 16.87 26.40
C THR A 295 9.18 16.14 27.09
N SER A 296 10.29 16.83 27.28
CA SER A 296 11.48 16.27 27.92
C SER A 296 12.16 17.32 28.79
N MET A 297 12.92 16.85 29.77
CA MET A 297 13.82 17.65 30.60
C MET A 297 15.20 17.00 30.64
N GLU A 298 16.15 17.67 31.29
CA GLU A 298 17.43 17.04 31.58
C GLU A 298 17.22 15.82 32.48
N GLY A 299 17.43 14.61 31.92
CA GLY A 299 17.22 13.34 32.60
C GLY A 299 16.11 12.46 32.03
N GLY A 300 15.34 12.93 31.05
CA GLY A 300 14.41 12.07 30.29
C GLY A 300 13.08 12.72 29.92
N ASP A 301 12.13 11.87 29.54
CA ASP A 301 10.79 12.27 29.13
C ASP A 301 9.98 12.81 30.33
N LEU A 302 9.19 13.82 30.07
CA LEU A 302 8.30 14.46 31.03
C LEU A 302 6.85 14.09 30.71
N PRO A 303 6.06 13.56 31.66
CA PRO A 303 4.63 13.35 31.45
C PRO A 303 3.88 14.66 31.22
N TYR A 304 2.89 14.62 30.33
CA TYR A 304 2.06 15.78 29.98
C TYR A 304 0.62 15.37 29.73
N VAL A 305 -0.28 16.35 29.77
CA VAL A 305 -1.70 16.24 29.43
C VAL A 305 -1.99 17.24 28.32
N VAL A 306 -2.73 16.82 27.29
CA VAL A 306 -3.17 17.69 26.19
C VAL A 306 -4.68 17.80 26.21
N VAL A 307 -5.20 19.02 26.13
CA VAL A 307 -6.63 19.30 26.04
C VAL A 307 -6.92 20.14 24.80
N PRO A 308 -7.85 19.72 23.92
CA PRO A 308 -8.55 18.43 23.89
C PRO A 308 -7.60 17.22 23.74
N ASN A 309 -8.09 16.05 24.16
CA ASN A 309 -7.33 14.79 24.04
C ASN A 309 -7.06 14.44 22.57
N LEU A 310 -5.86 13.91 22.32
CA LEU A 310 -5.42 13.43 21.02
C LEU A 310 -5.88 11.96 20.78
N PRO A 311 -6.06 11.52 19.52
CA PRO A 311 -5.88 12.29 18.28
C PRO A 311 -7.02 13.27 18.01
N VAL A 312 -6.71 14.35 17.32
CA VAL A 312 -7.70 15.30 16.77
C VAL A 312 -7.56 15.41 15.26
N LEU A 313 -8.69 15.59 14.56
CA LEU A 313 -8.70 15.98 13.15
C LEU A 313 -8.93 17.48 13.05
N ILE A 314 -8.03 18.17 12.34
CA ILE A 314 -8.10 19.60 12.07
C ILE A 314 -8.58 19.75 10.62
N PRO A 315 -9.82 20.19 10.37
CA PRO A 315 -10.31 20.40 9.00
C PRO A 315 -9.46 21.43 8.24
N GLY A 316 -9.54 21.43 6.91
CA GLY A 316 -8.87 22.41 6.08
C GLY A 316 -9.30 23.84 6.39
N GLY A 317 -8.34 24.77 6.45
CA GLY A 317 -8.55 26.18 6.78
C GLY A 317 -8.86 26.48 8.25
N GLU A 318 -9.02 25.46 9.10
CA GLU A 318 -9.41 25.63 10.50
C GLU A 318 -8.22 25.78 11.45
N THR A 319 -8.48 26.42 12.59
CA THR A 319 -7.51 26.55 13.68
C THR A 319 -8.02 25.84 14.93
N VAL A 320 -7.18 24.99 15.51
CA VAL A 320 -7.44 24.33 16.80
C VAL A 320 -6.53 24.93 17.87
N VAL A 321 -7.09 25.12 19.07
CA VAL A 321 -6.33 25.53 20.25
C VAL A 321 -6.13 24.31 21.14
N LEU A 322 -4.89 24.07 21.55
CA LEU A 322 -4.52 23.01 22.48
C LEU A 322 -3.86 23.61 23.71
N ASP A 323 -4.26 23.14 24.89
CA ASP A 323 -3.56 23.41 26.15
C ASP A 323 -2.74 22.16 26.51
N VAL A 324 -1.43 22.33 26.66
CA VAL A 324 -0.49 21.28 27.08
C VAL A 324 -0.02 21.58 28.48
N SER A 325 -0.31 20.70 29.42
CA SER A 325 0.06 20.88 30.82
C SER A 325 1.01 19.81 31.31
N PHE A 326 2.00 20.20 32.12
CA PHE A 326 3.02 19.32 32.67
C PHE A 326 3.54 19.82 34.02
N ILE A 327 4.06 18.91 34.84
CA ILE A 327 4.63 19.21 36.16
C ILE A 327 6.13 18.94 36.10
N PRO A 328 6.99 19.97 36.00
CA PRO A 328 8.44 19.77 35.96
C PRO A 328 8.93 19.15 37.28
N ALA A 329 9.76 18.12 37.18
CA ALA A 329 10.32 17.43 38.34
C ALA A 329 11.35 18.27 39.09
N VAL A 330 11.98 19.23 38.39
CA VAL A 330 12.95 20.18 38.96
C VAL A 330 12.62 21.58 38.42
N LEU A 331 12.38 22.53 39.32
CA LEU A 331 11.78 23.84 39.00
C LEU A 331 12.76 24.83 38.37
N ASP A 332 14.06 24.54 38.39
CA ASP A 332 15.13 25.33 37.78
C ASP A 332 15.61 24.79 36.43
N GLN A 333 15.00 23.70 35.93
CA GLN A 333 15.32 23.11 34.63
C GLN A 333 14.38 23.59 33.51
N ASN A 334 14.94 23.69 32.31
CA ASN A 334 14.17 23.98 31.11
C ASN A 334 13.41 22.74 30.64
N VAL A 335 12.16 22.92 30.25
CA VAL A 335 11.36 21.90 29.59
C VAL A 335 11.46 22.10 28.09
N ARG A 336 11.88 21.06 27.37
CA ARG A 336 11.90 21.04 25.92
C ARG A 336 10.63 20.39 25.42
N MET A 337 9.87 21.11 24.62
CA MET A 337 8.65 20.63 23.99
C MET A 337 8.87 20.58 22.48
N ARG A 338 8.77 19.39 21.90
CA ARG A 338 8.80 19.17 20.46
C ARG A 338 7.40 18.87 19.95
N ILE A 339 6.96 19.60 18.92
CA ILE A 339 5.70 19.34 18.23
C ILE A 339 5.96 19.27 16.72
N GLY A 340 5.83 18.08 16.16
CA GLY A 340 6.32 17.80 14.80
C GLY A 340 7.82 18.11 14.69
N SER A 341 8.19 18.95 13.73
CA SER A 341 9.58 19.41 13.52
C SER A 341 9.96 20.63 14.38
N ASN A 342 8.99 21.30 15.01
CA ASN A 342 9.23 22.49 15.82
C ASN A 342 9.69 22.11 17.22
N LEU A 343 10.70 22.81 17.73
CA LEU A 343 11.24 22.66 19.07
C LEU A 343 11.11 23.98 19.83
N TRP A 344 10.41 23.95 20.96
CA TRP A 344 10.34 25.05 21.91
C TRP A 344 11.05 24.68 23.20
N GLU A 345 11.63 25.69 23.85
CA GLU A 345 12.23 25.57 25.17
C GLU A 345 11.47 26.52 26.11
N VAL A 346 10.83 25.94 27.14
CA VAL A 346 10.11 26.67 28.17
C VAL A 346 11.00 26.71 29.41
N SER A 347 11.26 27.92 29.90
CA SER A 347 12.21 28.18 30.99
C SER A 347 11.64 29.16 32.02
N GLY A 348 12.31 29.28 33.16
CA GLY A 348 11.98 30.29 34.17
C GLY A 348 10.80 29.93 35.07
N PHE A 349 10.60 28.64 35.37
CA PHE A 349 9.59 28.24 36.34
C PHE A 349 9.95 28.77 37.73
N PRO A 350 9.02 29.44 38.44
CA PRO A 350 9.33 30.04 39.73
C PRO A 350 9.55 28.95 40.79
N ASN A 351 10.61 29.13 41.59
CA ASN A 351 10.87 28.30 42.76
C ASN A 351 9.80 28.64 43.85
N PRO A 352 9.17 27.65 44.49
CA PRO A 352 8.08 27.85 45.45
C PRO A 352 8.52 28.60 46.71
#